data_AF-A0A0W0RSL4-F1
#
_entry.id   AF-A0A0W0RSL4-F1
#
_cell.length_a   1.000
_cell.length_b   1.000
_cell.length_c   1.000
_cell.angle_alpha   90.00
_cell.angle_beta   90.00
_cell.angle_gamma   90.00
#
_symmetry.space_group_name_H-M   'P 1'
#
loop_
_entity.id
_entity.type
_entity.pdbx_description
1 polymer ?
#
loop_
_entity_poly.entity_id
_entity_poly.type
_entity_poly.pdbx_seq_one_letter_code
_entity_poly.pdbx_strand_id
1 'polypeptide(L)'
;MNNKEKVFTRIFSIIIVLLLCLPLLQSVFHIVYEKPLYGYVEKNLDKPHGLAMNWFDRKWQKYWENLFNEKLGLRTILIRGFNELSFRLFSEMPRLNLYSTKEHGLYSKMSIEQLNYEYTHRKNLKKSYNEFAKKIQELQQLLEANNKHFVVVISSSKAYVHPQGLGKKLLVSTDKNLFRKIASLGHALKKQGVNVVDSGPFLRKFYREKAIETHANTGFHWNYYAGCMVAQQLFYNAKKTLTDIPKLECGKPIYKKPELVDLDGIWLLNAFSSVNLAKLSPYPQPSARFSANYQPKILLVGDSFMDQIIYALDRSKAYNDLVSSRYFQTRTVHKPGRIFSFNDFPSLTAKQIQGDILGDVMKSDLIVLQMVDYNINHFGYGFVDALLERLNTEIQPHSIPPITEIKITKVNNAYPQEKSGGNWWYWVKDKIIFQLKPPDVFLEMKNTRLYFEYDLHGAQQLIVYLKGKSIKHKIIIEHPANGKRAVYDQILDIPPALLTKIIITTNGKATRLGEADSRVAAYAIFNLKITPRSGNTII
;
A
#
# COMPACT_ATOMS: atom_id res chain seq x y z
N MET A 1 -52.58 46.42 19.83
CA MET A 1 -51.56 46.06 20.83
C MET A 1 -51.59 47.03 22.00
N ASN A 2 -51.72 46.52 23.23
CA ASN A 2 -51.57 47.30 24.47
C ASN A 2 -50.15 47.88 24.56
N ASN A 3 -49.94 49.01 25.25
CA ASN A 3 -48.62 49.61 25.47
C ASN A 3 -47.60 48.61 26.04
N LYS A 4 -48.04 47.67 26.89
CA LYS A 4 -47.18 46.58 27.40
C LYS A 4 -46.64 45.67 26.30
N GLU A 5 -47.48 45.31 25.32
CA GLU A 5 -47.08 44.47 24.19
C GLU A 5 -46.10 45.22 23.28
N LYS A 6 -46.32 46.52 23.05
CA LYS A 6 -45.39 47.35 22.26
C LYS A 6 -44.01 47.45 22.90
N VAL A 7 -43.95 47.60 24.23
CA VAL A 7 -42.68 47.63 24.98
C VAL A 7 -41.99 46.26 24.90
N PHE A 8 -42.74 45.17 25.11
CA PHE A 8 -42.19 43.82 25.00
C PHE A 8 -41.62 43.54 23.60
N THR A 9 -42.36 43.85 22.54
CA THR A 9 -41.88 43.68 21.15
C THR A 9 -40.61 44.49 20.90
N ARG A 10 -40.54 45.74 21.35
CA ARG A 10 -39.33 46.58 21.18
C ARG A 10 -38.12 45.98 21.89
N ILE A 11 -38.27 45.56 23.15
CA ILE A 11 -37.20 44.92 23.91
C ILE A 11 -36.74 43.65 23.21
N PHE A 12 -37.67 42.81 22.78
CA PHE A 12 -37.37 41.57 22.07
C PHE A 12 -36.64 41.82 20.74
N SER A 13 -37.09 42.81 19.95
CA SER A 13 -36.40 43.22 18.71
C SER A 13 -34.99 43.73 18.97
N ILE A 14 -34.78 44.55 20.01
CA ILE A 14 -33.44 45.03 20.38
C ILE A 14 -32.54 43.85 20.76
N ILE A 15 -33.02 42.91 21.56
CA ILE A 15 -32.27 41.72 21.94
C ILE A 15 -31.89 40.89 20.71
N ILE A 16 -32.82 40.66 19.77
CA ILE A 16 -32.53 39.94 18.52
C ILE A 16 -31.45 40.65 17.71
N VAL A 17 -31.56 41.97 17.54
CA VAL A 17 -30.56 42.75 16.79
C VAL A 17 -29.19 42.65 17.46
N LEU A 18 -29.12 42.79 18.79
CA LEU A 18 -27.87 42.64 19.53
C LEU A 18 -27.27 41.22 19.37
N LEU A 19 -28.11 40.18 19.42
CA LEU A 19 -27.67 38.80 19.19
C LEU A 19 -27.14 38.57 17.77
N LEU A 20 -27.78 39.17 16.76
CA LEU A 20 -27.32 39.10 15.36
C LEU A 20 -26.02 39.89 15.14
N CYS A 21 -25.80 40.98 15.88
CA CYS A 21 -24.57 41.76 15.84
C CYS A 21 -23.42 41.12 16.63
N LEU A 22 -23.69 40.13 17.49
CA LEU A 22 -22.70 39.55 18.38
C LEU A 22 -21.48 38.94 17.66
N PRO A 23 -21.62 38.19 16.54
CA PRO A 23 -20.46 37.69 15.78
C PRO A 23 -19.57 38.81 15.22
N LEU A 24 -20.16 39.93 14.82
CA LEU A 24 -19.44 41.09 14.30
C LEU A 24 -18.74 41.86 15.43
N LEU A 25 -19.41 42.04 16.57
CA LEU A 25 -18.78 42.65 17.74
C LEU A 25 -17.61 41.79 18.22
N GLN A 26 -17.78 40.48 18.27
CA GLN A 26 -16.72 39.55 18.66
C GLN A 26 -15.56 39.54 17.65
N SER A 27 -15.79 39.72 16.34
CA SER A 27 -14.71 39.78 15.36
C SER A 27 -13.88 41.06 15.44
N VAL A 28 -14.46 42.16 15.94
CA VAL A 28 -13.77 43.45 16.11
C VAL A 28 -13.09 43.53 17.48
N PHE A 29 -13.79 43.16 18.55
CA PHE A 29 -13.34 43.39 19.92
C PHE A 29 -12.65 42.18 20.56
N HIS A 30 -12.75 40.98 19.96
CA HIS A 30 -12.13 39.74 20.46
C HIS A 30 -12.39 39.48 21.96
N ILE A 31 -13.61 39.76 22.42
CA ILE A 31 -14.02 39.69 23.83
C ILE A 31 -13.78 38.27 24.39
N VAL A 32 -14.04 37.25 23.57
CA VAL A 32 -13.79 35.84 23.91
C VAL A 32 -12.59 35.30 23.13
N TYR A 33 -11.67 34.63 23.81
CA TYR A 33 -10.59 33.93 23.12
C TYR A 33 -11.09 32.62 22.47
N GLU A 34 -10.92 32.48 21.16
CA GLU A 34 -11.31 31.29 20.41
C GLU A 34 -10.10 30.43 20.04
N LYS A 35 -10.04 29.22 20.58
CA LYS A 35 -9.03 28.23 20.16
C LYS A 35 -9.32 27.81 18.71
N PRO A 36 -8.30 27.76 17.83
CA PRO A 36 -8.50 27.39 16.43
C PRO A 36 -9.15 26.01 16.30
N LEU A 37 -9.86 25.82 15.19
CA LEU A 37 -10.38 24.51 14.80
C LEU A 37 -9.25 23.66 14.22
N TYR A 38 -9.25 22.37 14.52
CA TYR A 38 -8.37 21.40 13.90
C TYR A 38 -8.90 20.97 12.53
N GLY A 39 -7.98 20.69 11.60
CA GLY A 39 -8.27 20.26 10.24
C GLY A 39 -7.54 21.12 9.21
N TYR A 40 -7.69 20.76 7.94
CA TYR A 40 -7.16 21.57 6.85
C TYR A 40 -8.03 22.82 6.67
N VAL A 41 -7.38 23.99 6.68
CA VAL A 41 -7.99 25.26 6.29
C VAL A 41 -7.27 25.68 5.02
N GLU A 42 -8.02 25.98 3.95
CA GLU A 42 -7.43 26.51 2.74
C GLU A 42 -6.61 27.75 3.06
N LYS A 43 -5.43 27.85 2.44
CA LYS A 43 -4.56 29.00 2.63
C LYS A 43 -5.29 30.26 2.13
N ASN A 44 -5.30 31.30 2.95
CA ASN A 44 -5.96 32.56 2.64
C ASN A 44 -5.57 33.06 1.26
N LEU A 45 -6.55 33.57 0.50
CA LEU A 45 -6.29 34.23 -0.77
C LEU A 45 -5.45 35.49 -0.52
N ASP A 46 -4.43 35.69 -1.34
CA ASP A 46 -3.65 36.93 -1.33
C ASP A 46 -4.57 38.11 -1.64
N LYS A 47 -4.32 39.25 -0.98
CA LYS A 47 -5.09 40.48 -1.19
C LYS A 47 -4.98 40.91 -2.66
N PRO A 48 -6.08 41.05 -3.41
CA PRO A 48 -6.02 41.42 -4.82
C PRO A 48 -5.37 42.80 -5.05
N HIS A 49 -4.49 42.90 -6.05
CA HIS A 49 -3.82 44.16 -6.41
C HIS A 49 -4.64 45.00 -7.39
N GLY A 50 -5.06 46.19 -6.98
CA GLY A 50 -5.89 47.09 -7.81
C GLY A 50 -7.39 46.80 -7.66
N LEU A 51 -8.19 47.86 -7.53
CA LEU A 51 -9.62 47.76 -7.20
C LEU A 51 -10.49 47.51 -8.44
N ALA A 52 -10.29 48.28 -9.51
CA ALA A 52 -11.21 48.33 -10.64
C ALA A 52 -11.34 47.00 -11.40
N MET A 53 -10.23 46.44 -11.89
CA MET A 53 -10.24 45.19 -12.65
C MET A 53 -10.66 43.99 -11.79
N ASN A 54 -10.18 43.95 -10.54
CA ASN A 54 -10.43 42.83 -9.63
C ASN A 54 -11.80 42.86 -8.92
N TRP A 55 -12.54 43.97 -9.04
CA TRP A 55 -13.91 44.07 -8.56
C TRP A 55 -14.87 43.37 -9.54
N PHE A 56 -14.67 43.61 -10.84
CA PHE A 56 -15.50 42.99 -11.88
C PHE A 56 -15.17 41.51 -12.12
N ASP A 57 -13.93 41.07 -11.83
CA ASP A 57 -13.53 39.66 -11.91
C ASP A 57 -13.85 38.83 -10.64
N ARG A 58 -14.50 39.46 -9.64
CA ARG A 58 -14.91 38.88 -8.36
C ARG A 58 -13.79 38.51 -7.38
N LYS A 59 -12.53 38.87 -7.63
CA LYS A 59 -11.42 38.56 -6.69
C LYS A 59 -11.57 39.28 -5.36
N TRP A 60 -12.03 40.53 -5.34
CA TRP A 60 -12.28 41.26 -4.09
C TRP A 60 -13.40 40.65 -3.27
N GLN A 61 -14.48 40.21 -3.91
CA GLN A 61 -15.63 39.56 -3.28
C GLN A 61 -15.19 38.25 -2.64
N LYS A 62 -14.44 37.40 -3.37
CA LYS A 62 -13.87 36.16 -2.82
C LYS A 62 -12.92 36.40 -1.66
N TYR A 63 -12.06 37.43 -1.75
CA TYR A 63 -11.16 37.79 -0.66
C TYR A 63 -11.93 38.18 0.61
N TRP A 64 -12.94 39.05 0.49
CA TRP A 64 -13.76 39.48 1.63
C TRP A 64 -14.65 38.37 2.17
N GLU A 65 -15.23 37.53 1.31
CA GLU A 65 -15.98 36.34 1.72
C GLU A 65 -15.10 35.39 2.55
N ASN A 66 -13.87 35.12 2.10
CA ASN A 66 -12.94 34.28 2.84
C ASN A 66 -12.52 34.93 4.16
N LEU A 67 -12.15 36.21 4.12
CA LEU A 67 -11.78 36.95 5.33
C LEU A 67 -12.91 36.98 6.36
N PHE A 68 -14.14 37.19 5.90
CA PHE A 68 -15.33 37.15 6.76
C PHE A 68 -15.57 35.75 7.31
N ASN A 69 -15.53 34.71 6.46
CA ASN A 69 -15.70 33.32 6.87
C ASN A 69 -14.64 32.85 7.88
N GLU A 70 -13.43 33.37 7.80
CA GLU A 70 -12.34 33.06 8.73
C GLU A 70 -12.43 33.84 10.03
N LYS A 71 -12.73 35.14 9.95
CA LYS A 71 -12.67 36.07 11.09
C LYS A 71 -14.01 36.31 11.77
N LEU A 72 -15.10 35.69 11.31
CA LEU A 72 -16.40 35.80 11.95
C LEU A 72 -16.31 35.37 13.42
N GLY A 73 -16.65 36.27 14.33
CA GLY A 73 -16.61 36.01 15.75
C GLY A 73 -17.61 34.93 16.16
N LEU A 74 -17.27 34.18 17.21
CA LEU A 74 -17.98 33.02 17.75
C LEU A 74 -18.10 31.83 16.79
N ARG A 75 -17.55 31.90 15.56
CA ARG A 75 -17.63 30.80 14.60
C ARG A 75 -17.10 29.50 15.19
N THR A 76 -15.96 29.55 15.88
CA THR A 76 -15.35 28.34 16.46
C THR A 76 -16.22 27.78 17.57
N ILE A 77 -16.79 28.64 18.41
CA ILE A 77 -17.65 28.26 19.54
C ILE A 77 -18.94 27.61 19.01
N LEU A 78 -19.56 28.19 17.98
CA LEU A 78 -20.78 27.67 17.37
C LEU A 78 -20.53 26.31 16.70
N ILE A 79 -19.42 26.16 15.97
CA ILE A 79 -19.04 24.88 15.37
C ILE A 79 -18.79 23.82 16.45
N ARG A 80 -18.04 24.16 17.51
CA ARG A 80 -17.78 23.23 18.62
C ARG A 80 -19.06 22.81 19.34
N GLY A 81 -19.97 23.77 19.59
CA GLY A 81 -21.26 23.50 20.22
C GLY A 81 -22.16 22.62 19.37
N PHE A 82 -22.24 22.91 18.07
CA PHE A 82 -22.98 22.08 17.12
C PHE A 82 -22.41 20.66 17.05
N ASN A 83 -21.08 20.53 16.97
CA ASN A 83 -20.40 19.23 16.89
C ASN A 83 -20.58 18.42 18.18
N GLU A 84 -20.43 19.04 19.34
CA GLU A 84 -20.67 18.43 20.66
C GLU A 84 -22.11 17.88 20.77
N LEU A 85 -23.10 18.72 20.45
CA LEU A 85 -24.51 18.34 20.55
C LEU A 85 -24.86 17.21 19.57
N SER A 86 -24.48 17.39 18.30
CA SER A 86 -24.77 16.41 17.25
C SER A 86 -24.09 15.08 17.54
N PHE A 87 -22.84 15.10 18.00
CA PHE A 87 -22.14 13.86 18.33
C PHE A 87 -22.73 13.18 19.57
N ARG A 88 -23.11 13.91 20.62
CA ARG A 88 -23.77 13.31 21.81
C ARG A 88 -25.11 12.66 21.48
N LEU A 89 -25.89 13.27 20.57
CA LEU A 89 -27.20 12.75 20.19
C LEU A 89 -27.12 11.58 19.21
N PHE A 90 -26.21 11.64 18.23
CA PHE A 90 -26.19 10.71 17.11
C PHE A 90 -25.00 9.75 17.10
N SER A 91 -23.95 10.00 17.89
CA SER A 91 -22.67 9.26 17.85
C SER A 91 -22.03 9.21 16.45
N GLU A 92 -22.37 10.18 15.60
CA GLU A 92 -21.97 10.28 14.20
C GLU A 92 -21.71 11.74 13.86
N MET A 93 -20.74 11.99 12.98
CA MET A 93 -20.50 13.29 12.37
C MET A 93 -20.24 13.11 10.87
N PRO A 94 -21.28 12.87 10.06
CA PRO A 94 -21.13 12.55 8.63
C PRO A 94 -20.38 13.63 7.85
N ARG A 95 -20.53 14.92 8.22
CA ARG A 95 -19.80 16.04 7.57
C ARG A 95 -18.30 15.97 7.77
N LEU A 96 -17.86 15.40 8.90
CA LEU A 96 -16.43 15.15 9.17
C LEU A 96 -16.03 13.73 8.80
N ASN A 97 -16.93 12.96 8.18
CA ASN A 97 -16.71 11.55 7.84
C ASN A 97 -16.36 10.70 9.07
N LEU A 98 -16.97 10.98 10.23
CA LEU A 98 -16.71 10.27 11.49
C LEU A 98 -17.93 9.51 11.99
N TYR A 99 -17.69 8.31 12.51
CA TYR A 99 -18.70 7.45 13.13
C TYR A 99 -18.15 6.92 14.46
N SER A 100 -19.02 6.57 15.42
CA SER A 100 -18.56 5.98 16.66
C SER A 100 -19.38 4.76 17.05
N THR A 101 -18.73 3.78 17.65
CA THR A 101 -19.39 2.68 18.37
C THR A 101 -19.13 2.82 19.87
N LYS A 102 -20.03 2.26 20.69
CA LYS A 102 -19.85 2.28 22.17
C LYS A 102 -18.62 1.49 22.61
N GLU A 103 -18.32 0.41 21.89
CA GLU A 103 -17.24 -0.52 22.19
C GLU A 103 -15.88 0.09 21.82
N HIS A 104 -15.71 0.46 20.55
CA HIS A 104 -14.40 0.77 19.96
C HIS A 104 -14.18 2.26 19.61
N GLY A 105 -15.14 3.13 19.95
CA GLY A 105 -15.01 4.58 19.76
C GLY A 105 -15.04 4.98 18.28
N LEU A 106 -14.21 5.96 17.90
CA LEU A 106 -14.27 6.63 16.60
C LEU A 106 -13.75 5.80 15.42
N TYR A 107 -14.43 5.88 14.29
CA TYR A 107 -14.07 5.30 13.00
C TYR A 107 -14.07 6.40 11.94
N SER A 108 -13.12 6.33 11.01
CA SER A 108 -13.14 7.15 9.81
C SER A 108 -14.04 6.48 8.75
N LYS A 109 -14.84 7.27 8.03
CA LYS A 109 -15.67 6.78 6.92
C LYS A 109 -14.84 6.07 5.87
N MET A 110 -13.66 6.62 5.56
CA MET A 110 -12.73 6.06 4.58
C MET A 110 -12.35 4.61 4.90
N SER A 111 -12.09 4.28 6.17
CA SER A 111 -11.78 2.90 6.58
C SER A 111 -12.97 1.94 6.41
N ILE A 112 -14.18 2.41 6.69
CA ILE A 112 -15.42 1.64 6.53
C ILE A 112 -15.73 1.42 5.05
N GLU A 113 -15.62 2.47 4.25
CA GLU A 113 -15.83 2.44 2.80
C GLU A 113 -14.84 1.52 2.11
N GLN A 114 -13.57 1.54 2.51
CA GLN A 114 -12.58 0.60 1.98
C GLN A 114 -12.98 -0.85 2.27
N LEU A 115 -13.38 -1.17 3.51
CA LEU A 115 -13.80 -2.54 3.85
C LEU A 115 -15.00 -3.00 2.99
N ASN A 116 -15.96 -2.10 2.77
CA ASN A 116 -17.10 -2.35 1.88
C ASN A 116 -16.67 -2.49 0.41
N TYR A 117 -15.71 -1.69 -0.03
CA TYR A 117 -15.16 -1.72 -1.38
C TYR A 117 -14.45 -3.05 -1.65
N GLU A 118 -13.64 -3.53 -0.71
CA GLU A 118 -12.97 -4.83 -0.80
C GLU A 118 -13.93 -6.02 -0.84
N TYR A 119 -15.10 -5.89 -0.22
CA TYR A 119 -16.17 -6.88 -0.30
C TYR A 119 -16.86 -6.86 -1.67
N THR A 120 -17.33 -5.68 -2.10
CA THR A 120 -18.14 -5.51 -3.31
C THR A 120 -17.34 -5.68 -4.60
N HIS A 121 -16.06 -5.30 -4.61
CA HIS A 121 -15.19 -5.32 -5.79
C HIS A 121 -14.15 -6.44 -5.76
N ARG A 122 -14.37 -7.47 -4.93
CA ARG A 122 -13.42 -8.57 -4.65
C ARG A 122 -12.75 -9.15 -5.90
N LYS A 123 -13.51 -9.41 -6.96
CA LYS A 123 -12.99 -10.07 -8.18
C LYS A 123 -11.92 -9.21 -8.87
N ASN A 124 -12.19 -7.92 -9.05
CA ASN A 124 -11.27 -6.99 -9.71
C ASN A 124 -10.05 -6.72 -8.83
N LEU A 125 -10.27 -6.50 -7.52
CA LEU A 125 -9.20 -6.27 -6.57
C LEU A 125 -8.25 -7.46 -6.43
N LYS A 126 -8.76 -8.70 -6.46
CA LYS A 126 -7.88 -9.88 -6.47
C LYS A 126 -6.90 -9.87 -7.63
N LYS A 127 -7.32 -9.46 -8.84
CA LYS A 127 -6.43 -9.36 -9.99
C LYS A 127 -5.36 -8.29 -9.75
N SER A 128 -5.79 -7.08 -9.39
CA SER A 128 -4.88 -5.96 -9.13
C SER A 128 -3.89 -6.23 -7.98
N TYR A 129 -4.36 -6.82 -6.87
CA TYR A 129 -3.50 -7.20 -5.74
C TYR A 129 -2.49 -8.29 -6.12
N ASN A 130 -2.85 -9.24 -6.98
CA ASN A 130 -1.90 -10.25 -7.48
C ASN A 130 -0.84 -9.63 -8.40
N GLU A 131 -1.22 -8.68 -9.26
CA GLU A 131 -0.27 -7.96 -10.12
C GLU A 131 0.70 -7.12 -9.30
N PHE A 132 0.18 -6.36 -8.33
CA PHE A 132 1.01 -5.61 -7.40
C PHE A 132 1.90 -6.52 -6.55
N ALA A 133 1.40 -7.67 -6.07
CA ALA A 133 2.21 -8.62 -5.31
C ALA A 133 3.38 -9.19 -6.12
N LYS A 134 3.21 -9.44 -7.43
CA LYS A 134 4.31 -9.84 -8.31
C LYS A 134 5.37 -8.75 -8.43
N LYS A 135 4.94 -7.50 -8.61
CA LYS A 135 5.85 -6.34 -8.68
C LYS A 135 6.65 -6.17 -7.39
N ILE A 136 5.98 -6.36 -6.25
CA ILE A 136 6.63 -6.31 -4.94
C ILE A 136 7.62 -7.47 -4.74
N GLN A 137 7.29 -8.67 -5.22
CA GLN A 137 8.21 -9.81 -5.18
C GLN A 137 9.48 -9.55 -6.02
N GLU A 138 9.34 -8.98 -7.22
CA GLU A 138 10.47 -8.59 -8.06
C GLU A 138 11.38 -7.60 -7.33
N LEU A 139 10.78 -6.55 -6.74
CA LEU A 139 11.53 -5.57 -5.95
C LEU A 139 12.27 -6.24 -4.77
N GLN A 140 11.59 -7.13 -4.05
CA GLN A 140 12.20 -7.86 -2.94
C GLN A 140 13.40 -8.67 -3.41
N GLN A 141 13.31 -9.39 -4.53
CA GLN A 141 14.41 -10.19 -5.08
C GLN A 141 15.62 -9.32 -5.48
N LEU A 142 15.38 -8.15 -6.09
CA LEU A 142 16.44 -7.22 -6.44
C LEU A 142 17.15 -6.65 -5.20
N LEU A 143 16.40 -6.36 -4.14
CA LEU A 143 16.94 -5.89 -2.86
C LEU A 143 17.69 -7.00 -2.12
N GLU A 144 17.16 -8.22 -2.09
CA GLU A 144 17.82 -9.39 -1.50
C GLU A 144 19.17 -9.69 -2.18
N ALA A 145 19.25 -9.55 -3.51
CA ALA A 145 20.50 -9.69 -4.26
C ALA A 145 21.56 -8.64 -3.89
N ASN A 146 21.16 -7.55 -3.22
CA ASN A 146 22.03 -6.52 -2.67
C ASN A 146 22.17 -6.62 -1.13
N ASN A 147 21.88 -7.79 -0.56
CA ASN A 147 21.90 -8.07 0.88
C ASN A 147 20.98 -7.15 1.70
N LYS A 148 19.87 -6.71 1.11
CA LYS A 148 18.89 -5.84 1.76
C LYS A 148 17.65 -6.64 2.14
N HIS A 149 17.16 -6.47 3.36
CA HIS A 149 15.91 -7.08 3.78
C HIS A 149 14.75 -6.13 3.52
N PHE A 150 13.84 -6.52 2.64
CA PHE A 150 12.64 -5.74 2.32
C PHE A 150 11.40 -6.38 2.93
N VAL A 151 10.54 -5.58 3.58
CA VAL A 151 9.28 -6.03 4.20
C VAL A 151 8.16 -5.06 3.90
N VAL A 152 6.99 -5.59 3.58
CA VAL A 152 5.74 -4.82 3.50
C VAL A 152 4.99 -4.93 4.83
N VAL A 153 4.56 -3.81 5.40
CA VAL A 153 3.70 -3.76 6.59
C VAL A 153 2.33 -3.25 6.17
N ILE A 154 1.30 -4.10 6.21
CA ILE A 154 -0.08 -3.66 6.02
C ILE A 154 -0.64 -3.27 7.38
N SER A 155 -0.85 -1.98 7.56
CA SER A 155 -1.48 -1.42 8.75
C SER A 155 -2.98 -1.50 8.60
N SER A 156 -3.64 -2.24 9.47
CA SER A 156 -5.09 -2.39 9.40
C SER A 156 -5.75 -1.28 10.18
N SER A 157 -6.74 -0.65 9.56
CA SER A 157 -7.61 0.31 10.20
C SER A 157 -8.49 -0.34 11.27
N LYS A 158 -9.07 0.50 12.12
CA LYS A 158 -10.02 0.06 13.14
C LYS A 158 -11.21 -0.70 12.54
N ALA A 159 -11.74 -0.29 11.38
CA ALA A 159 -12.83 -1.00 10.72
C ALA A 159 -12.45 -2.43 10.32
N TYR A 160 -11.20 -2.65 9.92
CA TYR A 160 -10.71 -3.96 9.50
C TYR A 160 -10.35 -4.88 10.68
N VAL A 161 -10.01 -4.31 11.85
CA VAL A 161 -9.77 -5.09 13.08
C VAL A 161 -11.06 -5.32 13.86
N HIS A 162 -11.87 -4.28 14.00
CA HIS A 162 -13.09 -4.25 14.80
C HIS A 162 -14.32 -3.83 13.97
N PRO A 163 -14.77 -4.66 13.02
CA PRO A 163 -15.99 -4.38 12.27
C PRO A 163 -17.26 -4.54 13.13
N GLN A 164 -17.13 -5.19 14.30
CA GLN A 164 -18.25 -5.36 15.23
C GLN A 164 -18.73 -3.98 15.73
N GLY A 165 -20.05 -3.80 15.83
CA GLY A 165 -20.65 -2.54 16.26
C GLY A 165 -20.96 -1.54 15.15
N LEU A 166 -20.41 -1.68 13.93
CA LEU A 166 -20.75 -0.80 12.80
C LEU A 166 -22.14 -1.08 12.20
N GLY A 167 -22.61 -2.32 12.32
CA GLY A 167 -23.97 -2.73 11.92
C GLY A 167 -24.27 -2.63 10.42
N LYS A 168 -25.51 -2.99 10.03
CA LYS A 168 -25.96 -3.01 8.63
C LYS A 168 -26.07 -1.63 7.97
N LYS A 169 -26.13 -0.56 8.77
CA LYS A 169 -26.18 0.82 8.27
C LYS A 169 -24.86 1.23 7.61
N LEU A 170 -23.74 0.74 8.13
CA LEU A 170 -22.40 1.14 7.69
C LEU A 170 -21.68 0.03 6.92
N LEU A 171 -22.01 -1.24 7.16
CA LEU A 171 -21.38 -2.38 6.47
C LEU A 171 -22.32 -3.00 5.44
N VAL A 172 -21.78 -3.24 4.24
CA VAL A 172 -22.47 -3.99 3.17
C VAL A 172 -22.74 -5.44 3.58
N SER A 173 -21.89 -6.00 4.44
CA SER A 173 -22.07 -7.35 4.97
C SER A 173 -21.66 -7.41 6.44
N THR A 174 -22.51 -8.03 7.25
CA THR A 174 -22.29 -8.32 8.68
C THR A 174 -22.00 -9.81 8.91
N ASP A 175 -21.63 -10.53 7.85
CA ASP A 175 -21.30 -11.95 7.91
C ASP A 175 -20.11 -12.21 8.85
N LYS A 176 -20.25 -13.22 9.73
CA LYS A 176 -19.17 -13.67 10.63
C LYS A 176 -17.91 -14.08 9.87
N ASN A 177 -18.02 -14.46 8.60
CA ASN A 177 -16.94 -14.83 7.70
C ASN A 177 -16.51 -13.70 6.73
N LEU A 178 -16.85 -12.44 7.01
CA LEU A 178 -16.53 -11.26 6.18
C LEU A 178 -15.10 -11.31 5.61
N PHE A 179 -14.10 -11.55 6.47
CA PHE A 179 -12.69 -11.54 6.08
C PHE A 179 -12.28 -12.69 5.13
N ARG A 180 -13.07 -13.76 5.01
CA ARG A 180 -12.87 -14.81 3.99
C ARG A 180 -13.46 -14.39 2.63
N LYS A 181 -14.38 -13.43 2.64
CA LYS A 181 -15.16 -12.98 1.48
C LYS A 181 -14.63 -11.70 0.83
N ILE A 182 -13.82 -10.90 1.52
CA ILE A 182 -13.19 -9.72 0.93
C ILE A 182 -11.95 -10.06 0.07
N ALA A 183 -11.47 -9.08 -0.70
CA ALA A 183 -10.10 -9.10 -1.22
C ALA A 183 -9.12 -8.77 -0.09
N SER A 184 -7.90 -9.31 -0.15
CA SER A 184 -6.88 -9.05 0.85
C SER A 184 -5.52 -8.98 0.18
N LEU A 185 -4.91 -7.79 0.21
CA LEU A 185 -3.56 -7.61 -0.32
C LEU A 185 -2.55 -8.44 0.47
N GLY A 186 -2.67 -8.49 1.80
CA GLY A 186 -1.80 -9.28 2.66
C GLY A 186 -1.77 -10.76 2.27
N HIS A 187 -2.94 -11.32 1.91
CA HIS A 187 -3.01 -12.68 1.39
C HIS A 187 -2.32 -12.83 0.02
N ALA A 188 -2.52 -11.88 -0.90
CA ALA A 188 -1.86 -11.89 -2.21
C ALA A 188 -0.33 -11.81 -2.08
N LEU A 189 0.18 -10.91 -1.23
CA LEU A 189 1.61 -10.77 -0.93
C LEU A 189 2.20 -12.06 -0.33
N LYS A 190 1.56 -12.62 0.69
CA LYS A 190 2.00 -13.89 1.30
C LYS A 190 2.05 -15.03 0.28
N LYS A 191 1.01 -15.14 -0.56
CA LYS A 191 0.93 -16.17 -1.60
C LYS A 191 2.07 -16.03 -2.63
N GLN A 192 2.50 -14.81 -2.92
CA GLN A 192 3.61 -14.54 -3.83
C GLN A 192 4.99 -14.68 -3.14
N GLY A 193 5.06 -15.05 -1.85
CA GLY A 193 6.32 -15.20 -1.13
C GLY A 193 6.96 -13.87 -0.71
N VAL A 194 6.20 -12.77 -0.70
CA VAL A 194 6.68 -11.48 -0.19
C VAL A 194 6.77 -11.52 1.34
N ASN A 195 7.84 -10.97 1.88
CA ASN A 195 7.99 -10.70 3.32
C ASN A 195 6.95 -9.67 3.74
N VAL A 196 5.93 -10.09 4.48
CA VAL A 196 4.82 -9.21 4.85
C VAL A 196 4.38 -9.40 6.31
N VAL A 197 4.18 -8.26 6.98
CA VAL A 197 3.48 -8.15 8.25
C VAL A 197 2.08 -7.63 7.98
N ASP A 198 1.13 -8.55 7.87
CA ASP A 198 -0.30 -8.22 7.74
C ASP A 198 -0.90 -8.09 9.14
N SER A 199 -1.06 -6.85 9.61
CA SER A 199 -1.46 -6.57 11.00
C SER A 199 -2.92 -6.96 11.28
N GLY A 200 -3.80 -6.99 10.30
CA GLY A 200 -5.24 -7.23 10.52
C GLY A 200 -5.55 -8.58 11.16
N PRO A 201 -5.19 -9.72 10.54
CA PRO A 201 -5.39 -11.03 11.13
C PRO A 201 -4.70 -11.18 12.49
N PHE A 202 -3.51 -10.59 12.63
CA PHE A 202 -2.73 -10.60 13.86
C PHE A 202 -3.43 -9.85 15.01
N LEU A 203 -3.80 -8.60 14.79
CA LEU A 203 -4.45 -7.73 15.79
C LEU A 203 -5.84 -8.24 16.17
N ARG A 204 -6.60 -8.81 15.24
CA ARG A 204 -7.88 -9.47 15.55
C ARG A 204 -7.69 -10.68 16.47
N LYS A 205 -6.69 -11.51 16.20
CA LYS A 205 -6.36 -12.66 17.05
C LYS A 205 -5.92 -12.18 18.42
N PHE A 206 -5.03 -11.19 18.47
CA PHE A 206 -4.52 -10.60 19.70
C PHE A 206 -5.65 -10.03 20.58
N TYR A 207 -6.56 -9.24 20.01
CA TYR A 207 -7.71 -8.71 20.74
C TYR A 207 -8.59 -9.82 21.30
N ARG A 208 -8.93 -10.84 20.49
CA ARG A 208 -9.77 -11.96 20.93
C ARG A 208 -9.14 -12.75 22.09
N GLU A 209 -7.82 -12.89 22.09
CA GLU A 209 -7.10 -13.69 23.10
C GLU A 209 -6.76 -12.93 24.37
N LYS A 210 -6.57 -11.60 24.27
CA LYS A 210 -6.08 -10.79 25.39
C LYS A 210 -7.06 -9.74 25.88
N ALA A 211 -8.13 -9.46 25.13
CA ALA A 211 -9.06 -8.36 25.38
C ALA A 211 -8.35 -6.99 25.53
N ILE A 212 -7.16 -6.83 24.93
CA ILE A 212 -6.42 -5.57 24.89
C ILE A 212 -6.81 -4.84 23.61
N GLU A 213 -7.38 -3.65 23.77
CA GLU A 213 -7.77 -2.78 22.68
C GLU A 213 -6.57 -2.45 21.78
N THR A 214 -6.78 -2.38 20.46
CA THR A 214 -5.71 -2.21 19.47
C THR A 214 -5.71 -0.82 18.84
N HIS A 215 -6.79 -0.06 19.00
CA HIS A 215 -6.94 1.29 18.47
C HIS A 215 -7.51 2.21 19.54
N ALA A 216 -7.06 3.45 19.61
CA ALA A 216 -7.58 4.39 20.60
C ALA A 216 -9.06 4.69 20.32
N ASN A 217 -9.92 4.70 21.35
CA ASN A 217 -11.33 5.08 21.19
C ASN A 217 -11.51 6.53 20.67
N THR A 218 -10.50 7.36 20.92
CA THR A 218 -10.46 8.79 20.60
C THR A 218 -9.87 9.09 19.24
N GLY A 219 -9.39 8.08 18.51
CA GLY A 219 -8.61 8.26 17.29
C GLY A 219 -8.79 7.18 16.23
N PHE A 220 -8.15 7.38 15.08
CA PHE A 220 -8.22 6.48 13.93
C PHE A 220 -7.03 5.53 13.82
N HIS A 221 -5.89 5.94 14.37
CA HIS A 221 -4.68 5.13 14.40
C HIS A 221 -4.82 3.95 15.36
N TRP A 222 -4.00 2.93 15.14
CA TRP A 222 -3.74 1.96 16.20
C TRP A 222 -3.16 2.69 17.43
N ASN A 223 -3.36 2.13 18.62
CA ASN A 223 -2.71 2.68 19.80
C ASN A 223 -1.22 2.30 19.80
N TYR A 224 -0.45 2.98 20.67
CA TYR A 224 0.98 2.74 20.80
C TYR A 224 1.34 1.28 21.13
N TYR A 225 0.50 0.56 21.88
CA TYR A 225 0.77 -0.84 22.22
C TYR A 225 0.66 -1.73 20.99
N ALA A 226 -0.41 -1.59 20.20
CA ALA A 226 -0.58 -2.31 18.94
C ALA A 226 0.53 -1.98 17.93
N GLY A 227 0.91 -0.70 17.79
CA GLY A 227 2.04 -0.29 16.96
C GLY A 227 3.36 -0.98 17.37
N CYS A 228 3.62 -1.08 18.67
CA CYS A 228 4.77 -1.84 19.17
C CYS A 228 4.66 -3.33 18.85
N MET A 229 3.50 -3.95 19.03
CA MET A 229 3.31 -5.37 18.71
C MET A 229 3.55 -5.67 17.22
N VAL A 230 3.17 -4.74 16.33
CA VAL A 230 3.48 -4.82 14.90
C VAL A 230 4.98 -4.66 14.64
N ALA A 231 5.65 -3.72 15.31
CA ALA A 231 7.10 -3.56 15.23
C ALA A 231 7.85 -4.82 15.73
N GLN A 232 7.33 -5.47 16.78
CA GLN A 232 7.88 -6.72 17.29
C GLN A 232 7.75 -7.85 16.27
N GLN A 233 6.60 -7.94 15.60
CA GLN A 233 6.39 -8.90 14.52
C GLN A 233 7.28 -8.62 13.30
N LEU A 234 7.51 -7.35 12.98
CA LEU A 234 8.45 -6.92 11.94
C LEU A 234 9.86 -7.42 12.23
N PHE A 235 10.39 -7.17 13.43
CA PHE A 235 11.74 -7.60 13.82
C PHE A 235 11.85 -9.12 13.90
N TYR A 236 10.82 -9.80 14.41
CA TYR A 236 10.76 -11.27 14.43
C TYR A 236 10.83 -11.86 13.00
N ASN A 237 10.10 -11.26 12.05
CA ASN A 237 10.14 -11.71 10.66
C ASN A 237 11.50 -11.41 10.00
N ALA A 238 12.06 -10.24 10.27
CA ALA A 238 13.35 -9.82 9.71
C ALA A 238 14.52 -10.68 10.18
N LYS A 239 14.42 -11.32 11.35
CA LYS A 239 15.43 -12.24 11.89
C LYS A 239 15.77 -13.42 10.96
N LYS A 240 14.88 -13.76 10.02
CA LYS A 240 15.13 -14.80 9.01
C LYS A 240 16.29 -14.46 8.07
N THR A 241 16.53 -13.17 7.83
CA THR A 241 17.59 -12.68 6.93
C THR A 241 18.65 -11.90 7.71
N LEU A 242 18.23 -11.10 8.69
CA LEU A 242 19.09 -10.33 9.58
C LEU A 242 19.23 -11.09 10.91
N THR A 243 20.07 -12.12 10.95
CA THR A 243 20.15 -13.08 12.07
C THR A 243 20.42 -12.42 13.43
N ASP A 244 21.22 -11.35 13.44
CA ASP A 244 21.63 -10.63 14.63
C ASP A 244 20.73 -9.43 14.98
N ILE A 245 19.62 -9.23 14.25
CA ILE A 245 18.67 -8.16 14.56
C ILE A 245 18.16 -8.32 16.00
N PRO A 246 18.08 -7.22 16.79
CA PRO A 246 17.65 -7.33 18.18
C PRO A 246 16.24 -7.88 18.29
N LYS A 247 15.96 -8.58 19.39
CA LYS A 247 14.61 -9.01 19.72
C LYS A 247 13.87 -7.85 20.40
N LEU A 248 12.88 -7.28 19.71
CA LEU A 248 12.01 -6.25 20.29
C LEU A 248 10.96 -6.88 21.22
N GLU A 249 10.71 -6.27 22.36
CA GLU A 249 9.69 -6.67 23.34
C GLU A 249 8.88 -5.46 23.81
N CYS A 250 7.55 -5.56 23.83
CA CYS A 250 6.65 -4.45 24.15
C CYS A 250 6.29 -4.30 25.63
N GLY A 251 6.71 -5.24 26.49
CA GLY A 251 6.35 -5.27 27.90
C GLY A 251 4.85 -5.53 28.13
N LYS A 252 4.39 -5.36 29.38
CA LYS A 252 2.95 -5.36 29.71
C LYS A 252 2.36 -3.98 29.41
N PRO A 253 1.09 -3.89 28.97
CA PRO A 253 0.47 -2.60 28.68
C PRO A 253 0.31 -1.77 29.96
N ILE A 254 0.64 -0.49 29.88
CA ILE A 254 0.28 0.52 30.88
C ILE A 254 -0.91 1.30 30.36
N TYR A 255 -1.99 1.33 31.13
CA TYR A 255 -3.19 2.06 30.78
C TYR A 255 -3.12 3.49 31.31
N LYS A 256 -3.20 4.46 30.41
CA LYS A 256 -3.26 5.89 30.76
C LYS A 256 -4.20 6.64 29.82
N LYS A 257 -4.43 7.92 30.11
CA LYS A 257 -5.23 8.79 29.23
C LYS A 257 -4.57 8.85 27.83
N PRO A 258 -5.38 8.84 26.76
CA PRO A 258 -4.85 8.93 25.40
C PRO A 258 -4.10 10.24 25.21
N GLU A 259 -2.98 10.18 24.49
CA GLU A 259 -2.12 11.31 24.19
C GLU A 259 -1.70 11.30 22.70
N LEU A 260 -1.25 12.46 22.22
CA LEU A 260 -0.70 12.61 20.87
C LEU A 260 -1.68 12.08 19.79
N VAL A 261 -1.19 11.19 18.93
CA VAL A 261 -1.91 10.58 17.80
C VAL A 261 -3.14 9.76 18.23
N ASP A 262 -3.22 9.29 19.48
CA ASP A 262 -4.44 8.63 19.97
C ASP A 262 -5.64 9.61 20.02
N LEU A 263 -5.39 10.93 20.00
CA LEU A 263 -6.42 11.98 20.10
C LEU A 263 -6.83 12.58 18.74
N ASP A 264 -6.25 12.11 17.62
CA ASP A 264 -6.43 12.70 16.29
C ASP A 264 -7.90 12.85 15.87
N GLY A 265 -8.73 11.84 16.18
CA GLY A 265 -10.15 11.85 15.88
C GLY A 265 -10.95 12.85 16.70
N ILE A 266 -10.68 12.99 18.00
CA ILE A 266 -11.32 14.01 18.85
C ILE A 266 -10.90 15.42 18.44
N TRP A 267 -9.63 15.61 18.09
CA TRP A 267 -9.17 16.90 17.58
C TRP A 267 -9.95 17.28 16.34
N LEU A 268 -10.05 16.37 15.36
CA LEU A 268 -10.83 16.60 14.14
C LEU A 268 -12.33 16.84 14.42
N LEU A 269 -12.91 16.14 15.41
CA LEU A 269 -14.30 16.34 15.82
C LEU A 269 -14.58 17.78 16.27
N ASN A 270 -13.56 18.50 16.76
CA ASN A 270 -13.69 19.87 17.23
C ASN A 270 -14.86 20.02 18.22
N ALA A 271 -14.94 19.15 19.24
CA ALA A 271 -15.93 19.26 20.32
C ALA A 271 -15.35 20.07 21.51
N PHE A 272 -16.19 20.44 22.48
CA PHE A 272 -15.72 21.08 23.71
C PHE A 272 -15.12 20.06 24.68
N SER A 273 -15.68 18.85 24.70
CA SER A 273 -15.26 17.75 25.54
C SER A 273 -14.78 16.55 24.73
N SER A 274 -14.40 15.48 25.41
CA SER A 274 -14.09 14.20 24.77
C SER A 274 -15.33 13.36 24.42
N VAL A 275 -16.55 13.90 24.62
CA VAL A 275 -17.83 13.23 24.27
C VAL A 275 -17.91 11.76 24.67
N ASN A 276 -17.42 11.44 25.89
CA ASN A 276 -17.35 10.09 26.48
C ASN A 276 -16.47 9.06 25.74
N LEU A 277 -15.57 9.52 24.87
CA LEU A 277 -14.63 8.65 24.12
C LEU A 277 -13.28 8.44 24.82
N ALA A 278 -12.91 9.30 25.77
CA ALA A 278 -11.59 9.29 26.44
C ALA A 278 -11.42 8.16 27.47
N LYS A 279 -11.57 6.91 27.01
CA LYS A 279 -11.19 5.71 27.77
C LYS A 279 -9.67 5.63 27.88
N LEU A 280 -9.17 4.93 28.90
CA LEU A 280 -7.73 4.67 29.01
C LEU A 280 -7.25 3.85 27.81
N SER A 281 -6.14 4.26 27.21
CA SER A 281 -5.48 3.60 26.08
C SER A 281 -4.26 2.82 26.58
N PRO A 282 -3.96 1.62 26.04
CA PRO A 282 -2.78 0.86 26.42
C PRO A 282 -1.52 1.39 25.73
N TYR A 283 -0.46 1.55 26.51
CA TYR A 283 0.86 1.98 26.06
C TYR A 283 1.91 0.89 26.33
N PRO A 284 2.89 0.70 25.44
CA PRO A 284 3.94 -0.29 25.62
C PRO A 284 5.06 0.25 26.50
N GLN A 285 5.90 -0.68 26.97
CA GLN A 285 7.23 -0.40 27.51
C GLN A 285 8.27 -1.08 26.60
N PRO A 286 8.58 -0.48 25.42
CA PRO A 286 9.44 -1.12 24.44
C PRO A 286 10.86 -1.31 24.98
N SER A 287 11.41 -2.49 24.77
CA SER A 287 12.81 -2.83 25.06
C SER A 287 13.38 -3.73 23.97
N ALA A 288 14.69 -3.69 23.79
CA ALA A 288 15.39 -4.52 22.81
C ALA A 288 16.40 -5.42 23.53
N ARG A 289 16.40 -6.71 23.17
CA ARG A 289 17.45 -7.66 23.59
C ARG A 289 18.38 -7.94 22.42
N PHE A 290 19.66 -7.68 22.63
CA PHE A 290 20.70 -7.80 21.61
C PHE A 290 21.36 -9.18 21.74
N SER A 291 21.39 -9.96 20.65
CA SER A 291 22.19 -11.19 20.58
C SER A 291 23.65 -10.91 20.23
N ALA A 292 23.90 -9.82 19.50
CA ALA A 292 25.20 -9.27 19.17
C ALA A 292 25.12 -7.72 19.21
N ASN A 293 26.25 -7.03 19.10
CA ASN A 293 26.30 -5.57 18.98
C ASN A 293 25.86 -5.08 17.58
N TYR A 294 24.75 -5.63 17.06
CA TYR A 294 24.18 -5.26 15.78
C TYR A 294 22.88 -4.48 15.97
N GLN A 295 22.79 -3.35 15.27
CA GLN A 295 21.61 -2.50 15.18
C GLN A 295 21.39 -2.16 13.70
N PRO A 296 20.24 -2.50 13.12
CA PRO A 296 20.00 -2.27 11.71
C PRO A 296 19.90 -0.78 11.40
N LYS A 297 20.31 -0.42 10.18
CA LYS A 297 19.88 0.83 9.53
C LYS A 297 18.53 0.62 8.85
N ILE A 298 17.56 1.48 9.12
CA ILE A 298 16.17 1.29 8.71
C ILE A 298 15.74 2.41 7.78
N LEU A 299 15.11 2.07 6.66
CA LEU A 299 14.30 2.99 5.88
C LEU A 299 12.83 2.59 6.01
N LEU A 300 11.98 3.51 6.46
CA LEU A 300 10.55 3.33 6.63
C LEU A 300 9.80 4.30 5.72
N VAL A 301 9.19 3.78 4.65
CA VAL A 301 8.34 4.54 3.73
C VAL A 301 6.89 4.15 3.99
N GLY A 302 6.01 5.12 4.22
CA GLY A 302 4.60 4.82 4.53
C GLY A 302 3.76 6.04 4.86
N ASP A 303 2.70 5.86 5.64
CA ASP A 303 1.82 6.92 6.11
C ASP A 303 1.93 7.14 7.63
N SER A 304 0.98 7.87 8.22
CA SER A 304 0.97 8.22 9.63
C SER A 304 0.90 7.03 10.59
N PHE A 305 0.49 5.84 10.17
CA PHE A 305 0.52 4.64 11.02
C PHE A 305 1.96 4.21 11.36
N MET A 306 2.95 4.65 10.59
CA MET A 306 4.36 4.35 10.88
C MET A 306 4.82 4.98 12.22
N ASP A 307 4.15 6.03 12.70
CA ASP A 307 4.61 6.82 13.84
C ASP A 307 4.68 6.00 15.14
N GLN A 308 3.75 5.07 15.38
CA GLN A 308 3.80 4.19 16.56
C GLN A 308 4.82 3.06 16.41
N ILE A 309 5.17 2.66 15.17
CA ILE A 309 6.29 1.76 14.92
C ILE A 309 7.59 2.49 15.28
N ILE A 310 7.80 3.71 14.75
CA ILE A 310 8.96 4.55 15.07
C ILE A 310 9.07 4.77 16.58
N TYR A 311 7.96 5.10 17.26
CA TYR A 311 7.93 5.24 18.71
C TYR A 311 8.47 4.00 19.43
N ALA A 312 8.06 2.80 19.03
CA ALA A 312 8.52 1.57 19.63
C ALA A 312 10.03 1.34 19.40
N LEU A 313 10.51 1.64 18.20
CA LEU A 313 11.92 1.54 17.82
C LEU A 313 12.80 2.54 18.57
N ASP A 314 12.34 3.78 18.73
CA ASP A 314 13.05 4.84 19.47
C ASP A 314 13.17 4.51 20.95
N ARG A 315 12.06 4.11 21.58
CA ARG A 315 12.00 3.81 23.01
C ARG A 315 12.85 2.59 23.38
N SER A 316 12.91 1.61 22.48
CA SER A 316 13.72 0.40 22.66
C SER A 316 15.18 0.56 22.23
N LYS A 317 15.52 1.63 21.50
CA LYS A 317 16.82 1.84 20.85
C LYS A 317 17.23 0.65 19.95
N ALA A 318 16.27 0.10 19.21
CA ALA A 318 16.45 -1.14 18.44
C ALA A 318 17.13 -0.97 17.07
N TYR A 319 17.63 0.22 16.75
CA TYR A 319 18.22 0.56 15.45
C TYR A 319 19.39 1.54 15.59
N ASN A 320 20.22 1.67 14.55
CA ASN A 320 21.36 2.59 14.54
C ASN A 320 21.03 3.93 13.84
N ASP A 321 20.43 3.82 12.65
CA ASP A 321 19.92 4.92 11.84
C ASP A 321 18.51 4.59 11.39
N LEU A 322 17.60 5.56 11.40
CA LEU A 322 16.27 5.39 10.82
C LEU A 322 15.95 6.58 9.92
N VAL A 323 15.63 6.32 8.66
CA VAL A 323 15.04 7.32 7.76
C VAL A 323 13.56 7.03 7.63
N SER A 324 12.72 8.01 7.89
CA SER A 324 11.27 7.91 7.69
C SER A 324 10.81 8.81 6.56
N SER A 325 9.93 8.30 5.70
CA SER A 325 9.38 9.04 4.58
C SER A 325 7.86 8.86 4.49
N ARG A 326 7.13 9.91 4.84
CA ARG A 326 5.67 9.95 4.67
C ARG A 326 5.30 10.13 3.19
N TYR A 327 4.48 9.21 2.68
CA TYR A 327 3.94 9.15 1.33
C TYR A 327 4.97 9.28 0.20
N PHE A 328 6.24 8.92 0.46
CA PHE A 328 7.34 9.14 -0.47
C PHE A 328 7.52 10.62 -0.89
N GLN A 329 7.23 11.54 0.04
CA GLN A 329 7.26 12.99 -0.17
C GLN A 329 8.08 13.75 0.87
N THR A 330 8.49 13.08 1.95
CA THR A 330 9.26 13.69 3.04
C THR A 330 10.45 12.81 3.36
N ARG A 331 11.51 13.39 3.92
CA ARG A 331 12.68 12.63 4.36
C ARG A 331 13.13 13.12 5.72
N THR A 332 12.88 12.34 6.76
CA THR A 332 13.30 12.66 8.13
C THR A 332 14.31 11.64 8.60
N VAL A 333 15.45 12.11 9.12
CA VAL A 333 16.50 11.25 9.67
C VAL A 333 16.39 11.22 11.19
N HIS A 334 16.34 10.03 11.76
CA HIS A 334 16.17 9.75 13.17
C HIS A 334 17.39 9.05 13.74
N LYS A 335 17.73 9.44 14.97
CA LYS A 335 18.76 8.80 15.79
C LYS A 335 18.14 8.39 17.11
N PRO A 336 18.46 7.20 17.64
CA PRO A 336 17.89 6.73 18.91
C PRO A 336 18.10 7.75 20.04
N GLY A 337 17.02 8.08 20.76
CA GLY A 337 17.06 8.98 21.90
C GLY A 337 17.15 10.48 21.59
N ARG A 338 17.14 10.90 20.31
CA ARG A 338 16.96 12.31 19.95
C ARG A 338 15.47 12.64 19.82
N ILE A 339 15.08 13.82 20.30
CA ILE A 339 13.71 14.33 20.17
C ILE A 339 13.45 14.66 18.69
N PHE A 340 12.29 14.26 18.19
CA PHE A 340 11.81 14.54 16.84
C PHE A 340 11.83 16.07 16.59
N SER A 341 12.66 16.55 15.67
CA SER A 341 12.61 17.93 15.18
C SER A 341 11.93 17.94 13.81
N PHE A 342 10.75 18.56 13.72
CA PHE A 342 10.04 18.77 12.45
C PHE A 342 10.65 19.90 11.60
N ASN A 343 11.68 20.60 12.08
CA ASN A 343 12.06 21.92 11.59
C ASN A 343 13.28 21.98 10.66
N ASP A 344 13.92 20.86 10.32
CA ASP A 344 15.12 20.86 9.47
C ASP A 344 14.85 20.31 8.06
N PHE A 345 13.78 20.78 7.41
CA PHE A 345 13.62 20.52 5.97
C PHE A 345 14.26 21.67 5.18
N PRO A 346 15.43 21.47 4.56
CA PRO A 346 15.87 22.37 3.49
C PRO A 346 14.78 22.46 2.42
N SER A 347 14.75 23.58 1.68
CA SER A 347 13.82 23.84 0.58
C SER A 347 14.14 22.93 -0.63
N LEU A 348 13.96 21.62 -0.46
CA LEU A 348 14.16 20.62 -1.49
C LEU A 348 12.87 20.45 -2.30
N THR A 349 13.03 20.24 -3.60
CA THR A 349 11.95 19.83 -4.47
C THR A 349 11.54 18.39 -4.16
N ALA A 350 10.28 18.02 -4.47
CA ALA A 350 9.80 16.65 -4.29
C ALA A 350 10.71 15.61 -4.99
N LYS A 351 11.23 15.93 -6.18
CA LYS A 351 12.14 15.07 -6.94
C LYS A 351 13.48 14.85 -6.22
N GLN A 352 14.04 15.88 -5.59
CA GLN A 352 15.27 15.74 -4.79
C GLN A 352 15.03 14.86 -3.57
N ILE A 353 13.92 15.09 -2.85
CA ILE A 353 13.53 14.27 -1.68
C ILE A 353 13.40 12.79 -2.08
N GLN A 354 12.71 12.51 -3.18
CA GLN A 354 12.54 11.15 -3.71
C GLN A 354 13.89 10.54 -4.10
N GLY A 355 14.76 11.29 -4.79
CA GLY A 355 16.12 10.85 -5.13
C GLY A 355 16.94 10.47 -3.90
N ASP A 356 16.87 11.27 -2.83
CA ASP A 356 17.56 11.02 -1.56
C ASP A 356 17.02 9.78 -0.85
N ILE A 357 15.69 9.62 -0.78
CA ILE A 357 15.04 8.43 -0.20
C ILE A 357 15.47 7.16 -0.95
N LEU A 358 15.50 7.21 -2.29
CA LEU A 358 16.00 6.11 -3.10
C LEU A 358 17.48 5.83 -2.81
N GLY A 359 18.28 6.86 -2.54
CA GLY A 359 19.69 6.69 -2.13
C GLY A 359 19.83 6.05 -0.73
N ASP A 360 18.87 6.28 0.17
CA ASP A 360 18.87 5.68 1.50
C ASP A 360 18.50 4.19 1.49
N VAL A 361 17.84 3.70 0.44
CA VAL A 361 17.56 2.26 0.26
C VAL A 361 18.86 1.46 0.32
N MET A 362 19.89 1.89 -0.41
CA MET A 362 21.18 1.19 -0.46
C MET A 362 22.01 1.33 0.82
N LYS A 363 21.73 2.34 1.64
CA LYS A 363 22.39 2.57 2.94
C LYS A 363 21.71 1.82 4.09
N SER A 364 20.49 1.33 3.87
CA SER A 364 19.69 0.64 4.88
C SER A 364 19.94 -0.86 4.84
N ASP A 365 19.75 -1.54 5.96
CA ASP A 365 19.75 -3.01 6.06
C ASP A 365 18.32 -3.55 5.98
N LEU A 366 17.38 -2.82 6.59
CA LEU A 366 15.96 -3.12 6.64
C LEU A 366 15.17 -2.01 5.95
N ILE A 367 14.51 -2.34 4.86
CA ILE A 367 13.61 -1.43 4.12
C ILE A 367 12.18 -1.88 4.35
N VAL A 368 11.36 -0.95 4.83
CA VAL A 368 9.98 -1.21 5.22
C VAL A 368 9.05 -0.31 4.41
N LEU A 369 8.17 -0.94 3.63
CA LEU A 369 7.05 -0.27 2.99
C LEU A 369 5.79 -0.49 3.84
N GLN A 370 5.38 0.53 4.58
CA GLN A 370 4.15 0.51 5.35
C GLN A 370 3.01 1.15 4.54
N MET A 371 1.84 0.51 4.53
CA MET A 371 0.62 1.05 3.92
C MET A 371 -0.58 0.74 4.81
N VAL A 372 -1.44 1.72 5.09
CA VAL A 372 -2.74 1.43 5.70
C VAL A 372 -3.72 0.86 4.67
N ASP A 373 -4.62 -0.03 5.11
CA ASP A 373 -5.55 -0.76 4.24
C ASP A 373 -6.37 0.13 3.27
N TYR A 374 -6.82 1.31 3.72
CA TYR A 374 -7.56 2.26 2.89
C TYR A 374 -6.69 3.12 1.96
N ASN A 375 -5.36 3.09 2.11
CA ASN A 375 -4.42 3.73 1.18
C ASN A 375 -3.78 2.73 0.20
N ILE A 376 -4.14 1.43 0.24
CA ILE A 376 -3.54 0.40 -0.63
C ILE A 376 -3.70 0.74 -2.12
N ASN A 377 -4.76 1.46 -2.51
CA ASN A 377 -5.01 1.87 -3.90
C ASN A 377 -3.92 2.81 -4.46
N HIS A 378 -3.07 3.39 -3.60
CA HIS A 378 -1.91 4.18 -4.01
C HIS A 378 -0.64 3.34 -4.23
N PHE A 379 -0.72 2.00 -4.14
CA PHE A 379 0.31 1.02 -4.49
C PHE A 379 1.76 1.44 -4.16
N GLY A 380 1.99 1.76 -2.89
CA GLY A 380 3.31 2.15 -2.39
C GLY A 380 3.72 3.59 -2.69
N TYR A 381 2.76 4.49 -2.97
CA TYR A 381 2.96 5.94 -3.10
C TYR A 381 3.95 6.36 -4.21
N GLY A 382 4.14 5.51 -5.23
CA GLY A 382 5.14 5.70 -6.28
C GLY A 382 6.57 5.27 -5.90
N PHE A 383 6.83 4.93 -4.64
CA PHE A 383 8.15 4.46 -4.18
C PHE A 383 8.56 3.15 -4.87
N VAL A 384 7.63 2.19 -4.98
CA VAL A 384 7.88 0.87 -5.59
C VAL A 384 8.31 1.02 -7.03
N ASP A 385 7.62 1.88 -7.77
CA ASP A 385 7.82 2.10 -9.21
C ASP A 385 9.15 2.81 -9.45
N ALA A 386 9.39 3.90 -8.72
CA ALA A 386 10.64 4.65 -8.80
C ALA A 386 11.87 3.80 -8.39
N LEU A 387 11.72 2.94 -7.38
CA LEU A 387 12.80 2.08 -6.95
C LEU A 387 13.06 0.94 -7.94
N LEU A 388 12.02 0.33 -8.51
CA LEU A 388 12.21 -0.66 -9.57
C LEU A 388 12.85 -0.05 -10.81
N GLU A 389 12.44 1.15 -11.22
CA GLU A 389 13.07 1.87 -12.32
C GLU A 389 14.55 2.15 -12.03
N ARG A 390 14.85 2.66 -10.84
CA ARG A 390 16.24 2.91 -10.40
C ARG A 390 17.06 1.63 -10.37
N LEU A 391 16.55 0.56 -9.76
CA LEU A 391 17.29 -0.70 -9.70
C LEU A 391 17.45 -1.29 -11.10
N ASN A 392 16.47 -1.23 -11.99
CA ASN A 392 16.60 -1.74 -13.35
C ASN A 392 17.53 -0.90 -14.24
N THR A 393 17.78 0.38 -13.89
CA THR A 393 18.67 1.29 -14.64
C THR A 393 20.09 1.32 -14.06
N GLU A 394 20.24 1.37 -12.73
CA GLU A 394 21.53 1.30 -12.03
C GLU A 394 22.08 -0.13 -12.01
N ILE A 395 21.22 -1.16 -12.06
CA ILE A 395 21.60 -2.57 -12.19
C ILE A 395 21.47 -2.99 -13.67
N GLN A 396 22.43 -2.55 -14.47
CA GLN A 396 22.85 -3.14 -15.75
C GLN A 396 24.38 -3.04 -15.84
N PRO A 397 25.16 -4.07 -16.24
CA PRO A 397 25.15 -5.48 -15.83
C PRO A 397 26.58 -5.90 -15.38
N HIS A 398 27.01 -5.61 -14.15
CA HIS A 398 28.35 -6.04 -13.70
C HIS A 398 28.44 -6.83 -12.39
N SER A 399 27.33 -7.15 -11.72
CA SER A 399 27.45 -7.95 -10.48
C SER A 399 26.25 -8.80 -10.09
N ILE A 400 25.16 -8.77 -10.84
CA ILE A 400 24.11 -9.81 -10.77
C ILE A 400 23.90 -10.25 -12.21
N PRO A 401 24.16 -11.52 -12.58
CA PRO A 401 23.78 -11.99 -13.90
C PRO A 401 22.26 -11.76 -13.98
N PRO A 402 21.73 -11.06 -15.02
CA PRO A 402 20.30 -11.13 -15.28
C PRO A 402 19.92 -12.60 -15.22
N ILE A 403 18.74 -12.97 -14.71
CA ILE A 403 18.24 -14.34 -14.87
C ILE A 403 18.25 -14.58 -16.39
N THR A 404 19.34 -15.17 -16.88
CA THR A 404 19.70 -14.98 -18.28
C THR A 404 18.80 -15.96 -18.97
N GLU A 405 17.79 -15.46 -19.68
CA GLU A 405 17.01 -16.34 -20.52
C GLU A 405 18.01 -17.08 -21.42
N ILE A 406 17.85 -18.40 -21.51
CA ILE A 406 18.73 -19.19 -22.38
C ILE A 406 18.53 -18.66 -23.79
N LYS A 407 19.59 -18.08 -24.36
CA LYS A 407 19.49 -17.43 -25.67
C LYS A 407 19.22 -18.47 -26.74
N ILE A 408 18.17 -18.21 -27.52
CA ILE A 408 17.92 -18.90 -28.79
C ILE A 408 18.93 -18.35 -29.80
N THR A 409 19.87 -19.19 -30.22
CA THR A 409 20.93 -18.80 -31.16
C THR A 409 20.51 -19.00 -32.61
N LYS A 410 19.62 -19.96 -32.87
CA LYS A 410 19.15 -20.27 -34.21
C LYS A 410 17.77 -20.92 -34.16
N VAL A 411 16.93 -20.57 -35.12
CA VAL A 411 15.62 -21.21 -35.35
C VAL A 411 15.64 -21.85 -36.73
N ASN A 412 15.20 -23.10 -36.85
CA ASN A 412 15.11 -23.83 -38.12
C ASN A 412 13.71 -24.42 -38.30
N ASN A 413 13.35 -24.65 -39.57
CA ASN A 413 12.09 -25.28 -40.00
C ASN A 413 10.83 -24.48 -39.63
N ALA A 414 10.92 -23.16 -39.65
CA ALA A 414 9.78 -22.27 -39.49
C ALA A 414 9.82 -21.17 -40.56
N TYR A 415 8.68 -20.53 -40.79
CA TYR A 415 8.64 -19.29 -41.56
C TYR A 415 9.43 -18.17 -40.85
N PRO A 416 9.77 -17.05 -41.52
CA PRO A 416 10.41 -15.92 -40.86
C PRO A 416 9.65 -15.45 -39.61
N GLN A 417 10.39 -14.95 -38.63
CA GLN A 417 9.81 -14.44 -37.39
C GLN A 417 8.94 -13.22 -37.68
N GLU A 418 7.72 -13.22 -37.17
CA GLU A 418 6.82 -12.06 -37.20
C GLU A 418 6.75 -11.43 -35.82
N LYS A 419 6.45 -10.12 -35.78
CA LYS A 419 6.38 -9.33 -34.56
C LYS A 419 5.24 -8.32 -34.63
N SER A 420 4.59 -8.10 -33.48
CA SER A 420 3.61 -7.03 -33.30
C SER A 420 3.67 -6.55 -31.84
N GLY A 421 4.08 -5.30 -31.65
CA GLY A 421 4.39 -4.76 -30.33
C GLY A 421 5.48 -5.58 -29.63
N GLY A 422 5.21 -6.00 -28.40
CA GLY A 422 6.11 -6.85 -27.61
C GLY A 422 6.04 -8.35 -27.92
N ASN A 423 5.14 -8.78 -28.80
CA ASN A 423 4.94 -10.20 -29.12
C ASN A 423 5.69 -10.59 -30.39
N TRP A 424 6.22 -11.81 -30.41
CA TRP A 424 6.84 -12.39 -31.59
C TRP A 424 6.41 -13.84 -31.77
N TRP A 425 6.35 -14.31 -33.02
CA TRP A 425 5.94 -15.67 -33.33
C TRP A 425 6.57 -16.26 -34.58
N TYR A 426 6.42 -17.58 -34.69
CA TYR A 426 6.78 -18.38 -35.85
C TYR A 426 5.57 -19.20 -36.29
N TRP A 427 5.24 -19.12 -37.58
CA TRP A 427 4.36 -20.09 -38.23
C TRP A 427 5.13 -21.36 -38.55
N VAL A 428 4.53 -22.53 -38.29
CA VAL A 428 5.21 -23.82 -38.39
C VAL A 428 4.34 -24.84 -39.14
N LYS A 429 4.92 -25.43 -40.19
CA LYS A 429 4.23 -26.45 -41.01
C LYS A 429 4.03 -27.75 -40.23
N ASP A 430 5.08 -28.28 -39.64
CA ASP A 430 5.07 -29.57 -38.95
C ASP A 430 6.01 -29.60 -37.74
N LYS A 431 7.20 -28.99 -37.86
CA LYS A 431 8.25 -29.07 -36.84
C LYS A 431 9.12 -27.81 -36.81
N ILE A 432 9.36 -27.26 -35.63
CA ILE A 432 10.30 -26.15 -35.40
C ILE A 432 11.44 -26.59 -34.47
N ILE A 433 12.64 -26.07 -34.73
CA ILE A 433 13.84 -26.37 -33.94
C ILE A 433 14.47 -25.08 -33.42
N PHE A 434 14.54 -24.94 -32.10
CA PHE A 434 15.30 -23.89 -31.42
C PHE A 434 16.64 -24.45 -30.94
N GLN A 435 17.73 -23.87 -31.43
CA GLN A 435 19.08 -24.11 -30.90
C GLN A 435 19.35 -23.12 -29.77
N LEU A 436 19.93 -23.63 -28.69
CA LEU A 436 20.14 -22.90 -27.46
C LEU A 436 21.63 -22.85 -27.14
N LYS A 437 22.06 -21.73 -26.57
CA LYS A 437 23.39 -21.60 -25.96
C LYS A 437 23.22 -21.29 -24.47
N PRO A 438 23.16 -22.31 -23.60
CA PRO A 438 23.12 -22.07 -22.17
C PRO A 438 24.46 -21.45 -21.74
N PRO A 439 24.47 -20.33 -21.00
CA PRO A 439 25.68 -19.79 -20.41
C PRO A 439 26.22 -20.70 -19.29
N ASP A 440 27.53 -20.69 -19.10
CA ASP A 440 28.24 -21.55 -18.13
C ASP A 440 27.82 -21.28 -16.67
N VAL A 441 27.25 -20.11 -16.40
CA VAL A 441 26.73 -19.68 -15.08
C VAL A 441 25.56 -20.55 -14.58
N PHE A 442 25.02 -21.45 -15.42
CA PHE A 442 23.87 -22.30 -15.08
C PHE A 442 24.20 -23.69 -14.56
N LEU A 443 25.49 -24.02 -14.36
CA LEU A 443 25.92 -25.34 -13.90
C LEU A 443 25.30 -25.75 -12.55
N GLU A 444 25.01 -24.80 -11.67
CA GLU A 444 24.46 -25.07 -10.33
C GLU A 444 22.92 -25.09 -10.29
N MET A 445 22.25 -24.72 -11.39
CA MET A 445 20.79 -24.65 -11.42
C MET A 445 20.19 -26.00 -11.79
N LYS A 446 19.14 -26.41 -11.06
CA LYS A 446 18.51 -27.72 -11.22
C LYS A 446 17.28 -27.71 -12.12
N ASN A 447 16.56 -26.58 -12.16
CA ASN A 447 15.25 -26.49 -12.80
C ASN A 447 15.25 -25.48 -13.96
N THR A 448 14.41 -25.75 -14.97
CA THR A 448 14.16 -24.86 -16.10
C THR A 448 12.67 -24.58 -16.21
N ARG A 449 12.26 -23.30 -16.21
CA ARG A 449 10.91 -22.91 -16.59
C ARG A 449 10.83 -22.75 -18.10
N LEU A 450 9.90 -23.49 -18.72
CA LEU A 450 9.61 -23.40 -20.15
C LEU A 450 8.26 -22.71 -20.32
N TYR A 451 8.27 -21.57 -21.01
CA TYR A 451 7.09 -20.77 -21.29
C TYR A 451 6.95 -20.51 -22.79
N PHE A 452 5.78 -20.71 -23.36
CA PHE A 452 5.42 -20.21 -24.69
C PHE A 452 3.90 -20.18 -24.85
N GLU A 453 3.40 -19.37 -25.76
CA GLU A 453 2.01 -19.44 -26.22
C GLU A 453 1.96 -20.15 -27.56
N TYR A 454 0.82 -20.75 -27.89
CA TYR A 454 0.66 -21.46 -29.14
C TYR A 454 -0.78 -21.43 -29.66
N ASP A 455 -0.91 -21.46 -30.98
CA ASP A 455 -2.18 -21.59 -31.71
C ASP A 455 -2.11 -22.86 -32.57
N LEU A 456 -3.16 -23.68 -32.55
CA LEU A 456 -3.24 -24.92 -33.34
C LEU A 456 -4.32 -24.82 -34.41
N HIS A 457 -4.01 -25.30 -35.61
CA HIS A 457 -4.96 -25.41 -36.70
C HIS A 457 -5.61 -26.81 -36.68
N GLY A 458 -6.78 -26.89 -36.04
CA GLY A 458 -7.53 -28.14 -35.88
C GLY A 458 -7.16 -28.94 -34.63
N ALA A 459 -7.82 -30.09 -34.45
CA ALA A 459 -7.61 -30.99 -33.32
C ALA A 459 -6.31 -31.80 -33.51
N GLN A 460 -5.26 -31.41 -32.78
CA GLN A 460 -3.94 -32.02 -32.84
C GLN A 460 -3.21 -31.84 -31.51
N GLN A 461 -2.11 -32.57 -31.32
CA GLN A 461 -1.24 -32.50 -30.16
C GLN A 461 0.08 -31.82 -30.53
N LEU A 462 0.63 -31.03 -29.61
CA LEU A 462 2.03 -30.62 -29.70
C LEU A 462 2.90 -31.58 -28.89
N ILE A 463 4.03 -31.94 -29.46
CA ILE A 463 5.04 -32.76 -28.80
C ILE A 463 6.31 -31.92 -28.71
N VAL A 464 6.75 -31.64 -27.49
CA VAL A 464 7.96 -30.87 -27.19
C VAL A 464 9.07 -31.83 -26.76
N TYR A 465 10.17 -31.86 -27.51
CA TYR A 465 11.38 -32.57 -27.14
C TYR A 465 12.44 -31.59 -26.65
N LEU A 466 12.92 -31.83 -25.44
CA LEU A 466 14.03 -31.11 -24.83
C LEU A 466 15.26 -32.00 -24.93
N LYS A 467 16.32 -31.49 -25.57
CA LYS A 467 17.56 -32.22 -25.80
C LYS A 467 18.77 -31.41 -25.38
N GLY A 468 19.80 -32.11 -24.93
CA GLY A 468 21.14 -31.56 -24.84
C GLY A 468 22.14 -32.53 -24.23
N LYS A 469 23.13 -32.04 -23.48
CA LYS A 469 24.20 -32.89 -22.94
C LYS A 469 23.59 -33.90 -21.97
N SER A 470 23.47 -35.16 -22.41
CA SER A 470 22.91 -36.27 -21.63
C SER A 470 21.42 -36.16 -21.23
N ILE A 471 20.65 -35.22 -21.81
CA ILE A 471 19.21 -35.11 -21.55
C ILE A 471 18.38 -35.39 -22.82
N LYS A 472 17.30 -36.16 -22.64
CA LYS A 472 16.23 -36.37 -23.63
C LYS A 472 14.91 -36.43 -22.87
N HIS A 473 14.11 -35.38 -22.98
CA HIS A 473 12.80 -35.30 -22.32
C HIS A 473 11.72 -35.01 -23.36
N LYS A 474 10.55 -35.66 -23.22
CA LYS A 474 9.41 -35.55 -24.15
C LYS A 474 8.18 -35.12 -23.36
N ILE A 475 7.55 -34.05 -23.81
CA ILE A 475 6.29 -33.53 -23.27
C ILE A 475 5.24 -33.64 -24.38
N ILE A 476 4.06 -34.16 -24.04
CA ILE A 476 2.89 -34.18 -24.92
C ILE A 476 1.90 -33.16 -24.37
N ILE A 477 1.51 -32.21 -25.20
CA ILE A 477 0.55 -31.16 -24.86
C ILE A 477 -0.72 -31.47 -25.65
N GLU A 478 -1.74 -31.89 -24.92
CA GLU A 478 -3.09 -32.05 -25.45
C GLU A 478 -3.78 -30.69 -25.43
N HIS A 479 -4.38 -30.32 -26.56
CA HIS A 479 -5.12 -29.07 -26.67
C HIS A 479 -6.60 -29.38 -26.91
N PRO A 480 -7.52 -28.85 -26.08
CA PRO A 480 -8.95 -28.98 -26.34
C PRO A 480 -9.30 -28.23 -27.63
N ALA A 481 -10.13 -28.83 -28.49
CA ALA A 481 -10.35 -28.49 -29.90
C ALA A 481 -11.01 -27.12 -30.21
N ASN A 482 -10.68 -26.05 -29.49
CA ASN A 482 -11.42 -24.79 -29.50
C ASN A 482 -10.65 -23.57 -30.03
N GLY A 483 -9.73 -23.76 -31.00
CA GLY A 483 -9.21 -22.69 -31.88
C GLY A 483 -8.73 -21.39 -31.21
N LYS A 484 -8.39 -21.44 -29.92
CA LYS A 484 -8.00 -20.30 -29.10
C LYS A 484 -6.55 -20.47 -28.68
N ARG A 485 -5.84 -19.35 -28.63
CA ARG A 485 -4.48 -19.30 -28.11
C ARG A 485 -4.38 -19.90 -26.72
N ALA A 486 -3.47 -20.86 -26.58
CA ALA A 486 -3.16 -21.52 -25.33
C ALA A 486 -1.75 -21.15 -24.87
N VAL A 487 -1.50 -21.39 -23.58
CA VAL A 487 -0.23 -21.09 -22.91
C VAL A 487 0.32 -22.37 -22.32
N TYR A 488 1.58 -22.68 -22.63
CA TYR A 488 2.37 -23.68 -21.92
C TYR A 488 3.33 -22.96 -20.97
N ASP A 489 3.23 -23.24 -19.67
CA ASP A 489 4.07 -22.65 -18.63
C ASP A 489 4.32 -23.68 -17.53
N GLN A 490 5.49 -24.31 -17.57
CA GLN A 490 5.84 -25.37 -16.62
C GLN A 490 7.27 -25.24 -16.14
N ILE A 491 7.50 -25.65 -14.88
CA ILE A 491 8.83 -25.82 -14.31
C ILE A 491 9.22 -27.28 -14.49
N LEU A 492 10.36 -27.51 -15.12
CA LEU A 492 10.87 -28.84 -15.43
C LEU A 492 12.10 -29.09 -14.58
N ASP A 493 12.22 -30.31 -14.04
CA ASP A 493 13.40 -30.82 -13.34
C ASP A 493 14.51 -31.16 -14.35
N ILE A 494 14.97 -30.12 -15.04
CA ILE A 494 15.97 -30.19 -16.10
C ILE A 494 16.96 -29.05 -15.85
N PRO A 495 18.25 -29.35 -15.59
CA PRO A 495 19.27 -28.33 -15.45
C PRO A 495 19.39 -27.49 -16.74
N PRO A 496 19.28 -26.15 -16.66
CA PRO A 496 19.32 -25.30 -17.85
C PRO A 496 20.66 -25.38 -18.58
N ALA A 497 21.78 -25.63 -17.87
CA ALA A 497 23.10 -25.84 -18.47
C ALA A 497 23.16 -27.05 -19.43
N LEU A 498 22.29 -28.04 -19.26
CA LEU A 498 22.27 -29.24 -20.09
C LEU A 498 21.41 -29.07 -21.34
N LEU A 499 20.58 -28.03 -21.43
CA LEU A 499 19.61 -27.85 -22.49
C LEU A 499 20.21 -27.10 -23.69
N THR A 500 20.39 -27.80 -24.81
CA THR A 500 20.98 -27.23 -26.04
C THR A 500 19.99 -27.11 -27.19
N LYS A 501 18.81 -27.75 -27.08
CA LYS A 501 17.84 -27.78 -28.17
C LYS A 501 16.42 -28.01 -27.67
N ILE A 502 15.47 -27.29 -28.25
CA ILE A 502 14.03 -27.55 -28.13
C ILE A 502 13.49 -27.85 -29.52
N ILE A 503 12.74 -28.94 -29.64
CA ILE A 503 12.07 -29.33 -30.87
C ILE A 503 10.59 -29.42 -30.56
N ILE A 504 9.78 -28.62 -31.23
CA ILE A 504 8.32 -28.70 -31.15
C ILE A 504 7.84 -29.31 -32.45
N THR A 505 6.96 -30.30 -32.38
CA THR A 505 6.33 -30.93 -33.54
C THR A 505 4.85 -31.13 -33.26
N THR A 506 4.04 -31.28 -34.31
CA THR A 506 2.63 -31.67 -34.20
C THR A 506 2.38 -33.02 -34.87
N ASN A 507 1.25 -33.64 -34.56
CA ASN A 507 0.70 -34.79 -35.30
C ASN A 507 -0.41 -34.40 -36.30
N GLY A 508 -0.84 -33.14 -36.34
CA GLY A 508 -1.85 -32.68 -37.29
C GLY A 508 -1.27 -32.16 -38.61
N LYS A 509 -2.17 -31.88 -39.57
CA LYS A 509 -1.81 -31.48 -40.93
C LYS A 509 -1.79 -29.96 -41.06
N ALA A 510 -0.80 -29.44 -41.78
CA ALA A 510 -0.75 -28.01 -42.09
C ALA A 510 -1.89 -27.60 -43.01
N THR A 511 -2.53 -26.48 -42.69
CA THR A 511 -3.59 -25.86 -43.49
C THR A 511 -3.18 -24.45 -43.90
N ARG A 512 -3.83 -23.91 -44.92
CA ARG A 512 -3.57 -22.53 -45.39
C ARG A 512 -3.93 -21.53 -44.29
N LEU A 513 -3.08 -20.52 -44.06
CA LEU A 513 -3.28 -19.53 -43.00
C LEU A 513 -4.49 -18.61 -43.23
N GLY A 514 -4.83 -18.34 -44.49
CA GLY A 514 -6.01 -17.58 -44.87
C GLY A 514 -6.09 -17.38 -46.38
N GLU A 515 -7.16 -16.74 -46.87
CA GLU A 515 -7.33 -16.50 -48.31
C GLU A 515 -6.22 -15.61 -48.90
N ALA A 516 -5.77 -14.60 -48.14
CA ALA A 516 -4.70 -13.69 -48.54
C ALA A 516 -3.27 -14.20 -48.22
N ASP A 517 -3.13 -15.31 -47.48
CA ASP A 517 -1.84 -15.86 -47.07
C ASP A 517 -1.67 -17.29 -47.62
N SER A 518 -0.79 -17.45 -48.61
CA SER A 518 -0.56 -18.73 -49.29
C SER A 518 0.24 -19.72 -48.45
N ARG A 519 0.78 -19.31 -47.28
CA ARG A 519 1.55 -20.20 -46.41
C ARG A 519 0.64 -21.25 -45.80
N VAL A 520 1.24 -22.42 -45.52
CA VAL A 520 0.57 -23.53 -44.84
C VAL A 520 1.25 -23.78 -43.50
N ALA A 521 0.49 -23.71 -42.41
CA ALA A 521 0.98 -24.01 -41.07
C ALA A 521 0.02 -24.94 -40.36
N ALA A 522 0.56 -25.82 -39.53
CA ALA A 522 -0.25 -26.59 -38.60
C ALA A 522 -0.39 -25.83 -37.26
N TYR A 523 0.60 -25.03 -36.88
CA TYR A 523 0.55 -24.27 -35.62
C TYR A 523 1.43 -23.02 -35.66
N ALA A 524 1.23 -22.15 -34.68
CA ALA A 524 2.13 -21.04 -34.39
C ALA A 524 2.67 -21.14 -32.95
N ILE A 525 3.93 -20.71 -32.76
CA ILE A 525 4.58 -20.59 -31.45
C ILE A 525 4.90 -19.13 -31.20
N PHE A 526 4.51 -18.63 -30.03
CA PHE A 526 4.68 -17.24 -29.61
C PHE A 526 5.56 -17.18 -28.36
N ASN A 527 6.38 -16.13 -28.28
CA ASN A 527 7.00 -15.67 -27.03
C ASN A 527 7.73 -16.78 -26.25
N LEU A 528 8.44 -17.69 -26.93
CA LEU A 528 9.15 -18.77 -26.27
C LEU A 528 10.24 -18.21 -25.35
N LYS A 529 10.15 -18.55 -24.06
CA LYS A 529 11.08 -18.17 -23.00
C LYS A 529 11.54 -19.40 -22.24
N ILE A 530 12.83 -19.41 -21.92
CA ILE A 530 13.50 -20.50 -21.22
C ILE A 530 14.26 -19.87 -20.05
N THR A 531 13.70 -20.00 -18.86
CA THR A 531 14.19 -19.29 -17.68
C THR A 531 14.80 -20.28 -16.68
N PRO A 532 16.07 -20.09 -16.29
CA PRO A 532 16.71 -20.87 -15.23
C PRO A 532 16.02 -20.67 -13.86
N ARG A 533 15.99 -21.71 -13.00
CA ARG A 533 15.45 -21.62 -11.64
C ARG A 533 16.34 -22.34 -10.62
N SER A 534 16.61 -21.68 -9.49
CA SER A 534 17.28 -22.31 -8.34
C SER A 534 16.33 -23.30 -7.65
N GLY A 535 16.84 -24.46 -7.24
CA GLY A 535 16.06 -25.64 -6.88
C GLY A 535 15.32 -25.61 -5.54
N ASN A 536 15.04 -24.45 -4.93
CA ASN A 536 14.44 -24.37 -3.59
C ASN A 536 13.01 -23.82 -3.59
N THR A 537 12.12 -24.42 -4.39
CA THR A 537 10.69 -24.24 -4.19
C THR A 537 9.98 -25.54 -4.52
N ILE A 538 9.96 -26.45 -3.55
CA ILE A 538 8.98 -27.52 -3.53
C ILE A 538 7.64 -26.85 -3.17
N ILE A 539 6.66 -27.04 -4.05
CA ILE A 539 5.29 -26.50 -4.01
C ILE A 539 4.55 -26.98 -2.77
#